data_AF-A0A7X7UP71-F1
#
_entry.id   AF-A0A7X7UP71-F1
#
_cell.length_a   1.000
_cell.length_b   1.000
_cell.length_c   1.000
_cell.angle_alpha   90.00
_cell.angle_beta   90.00
_cell.angle_gamma   90.00
#
_symmetry.space_group_name_H-M   'P 1'
#
loop_
_entity.id
_entity.type
_entity.pdbx_description
1 polymer ?
#
loop_
_entity_poly.entity_id
_entity_poly.type
_entity_poly.pdbx_seq_one_letter_code
_entity_poly.pdbx_strand_id
1 'polypeptide(L)'
;MKVKKVFNAILLGVLFITSVGAVVVSRNIVSESKLIYIDPGHGGSDGGAVGYQGISEKDIVLAIGKKLKHFLEQAGYEVLMTRSGDYDLAPEDSENRKRDDIHKRTELINSSRCRLYVSIHANKFSNPRIFGAQVFYNPRSEESRELSEAIQEAIKALLQNTDRFAKTISDKYLIDNAKKTGCLVEVGFLSNPEEAKMLTDEHYQEKLAYAIFLGIASFLDKNRCLWYNTWGETMVKEIEIYSESEMIALGHRIGKLLDKNMVIALTGDLGAGKTTLTKGIGQALGVESTINSPTFIILKVHFGRMPLYHMDVYRIGPDSGDDYLEEYFEKEGVAVIEWAENIAHLLPDSYLGIEIKNLGGTKRAVRLSGNNPKYEKIIESVIV
;
A
#
# COMPACT_ATOMS: atom_id res chain seq x y z
N MET A 1 30.65 -52.14 51.13
CA MET A 1 29.34 -52.23 50.45
C MET A 1 29.12 -50.95 49.66
N LYS A 2 29.48 -50.93 48.37
CA LYS A 2 28.58 -51.08 47.20
C LYS A 2 27.58 -49.93 47.00
N VAL A 3 27.92 -49.04 46.07
CA VAL A 3 27.17 -48.67 44.84
C VAL A 3 25.64 -48.57 44.93
N LYS A 4 25.11 -47.37 44.63
CA LYS A 4 23.87 -47.04 43.86
C LYS A 4 23.51 -45.56 44.17
N LYS A 5 23.29 -44.60 43.26
CA LYS A 5 23.06 -44.56 41.81
C LYS A 5 23.47 -43.18 41.28
N VAL A 6 24.28 -43.19 40.23
CA VAL A 6 24.18 -42.24 39.11
C VAL A 6 22.94 -42.67 38.31
N PHE A 7 22.00 -41.75 38.05
CA PHE A 7 21.17 -41.59 36.84
C PHE A 7 19.98 -40.65 37.11
N ASN A 8 19.68 -39.79 36.12
CA ASN A 8 18.78 -38.61 36.09
C ASN A 8 19.51 -37.33 36.52
N ALA A 9 20.34 -36.65 35.71
CA ALA A 9 20.21 -36.23 34.32
C ALA A 9 18.94 -35.39 34.04
N ILE A 10 19.18 -34.09 33.77
CA ILE A 10 18.44 -33.22 32.85
C ILE A 10 16.98 -32.95 33.26
N LEU A 11 16.76 -31.96 34.12
CA LEU A 11 15.69 -30.96 33.95
C LEU A 11 15.85 -29.87 35.03
N LEU A 12 15.44 -28.65 34.70
CA LEU A 12 15.39 -27.46 35.56
C LEU A 12 16.72 -26.69 35.73
N GLY A 13 17.30 -26.33 34.59
CA GLY A 13 18.01 -25.06 34.46
C GLY A 13 17.03 -23.94 34.08
N VAL A 14 17.44 -22.72 34.42
CA VAL A 14 16.93 -21.42 33.96
C VAL A 14 15.76 -20.83 34.75
N LEU A 15 16.08 -20.04 35.78
CA LEU A 15 15.38 -18.81 36.12
C LEU A 15 16.22 -17.99 37.11
N PHE A 16 16.14 -16.67 36.96
CA PHE A 16 16.78 -15.60 37.75
C PHE A 16 18.20 -15.15 37.37
N ILE A 17 18.27 -14.29 36.35
CA ILE A 17 19.18 -13.14 36.35
C ILE A 17 18.31 -11.89 36.41
N THR A 18 18.39 -11.13 37.52
CA THR A 18 17.80 -9.80 37.64
C THR A 18 18.90 -8.73 37.65
N SER A 19 18.60 -7.67 36.90
CA SER A 19 19.03 -6.28 37.06
C SER A 19 20.50 -5.90 36.88
N VAL A 20 20.83 -5.44 35.67
CA VAL A 20 21.55 -4.16 35.49
C VAL A 20 20.84 -3.41 34.36
N GLY A 21 20.42 -2.17 34.66
CA GLY A 21 19.55 -1.37 33.83
C GLY A 21 20.09 -1.13 32.43
N ALA A 22 19.35 -1.57 31.43
CA ALA A 22 19.36 -0.94 30.12
C ALA A 22 18.60 0.37 30.26
N VAL A 23 19.32 1.49 30.20
CA VAL A 23 18.72 2.78 29.86
C VAL A 23 18.11 2.59 28.48
N VAL A 24 16.81 2.32 28.43
CA VAL A 24 16.04 2.45 27.20
C VAL A 24 16.00 3.96 26.94
N VAL A 25 16.91 4.41 26.08
CA VAL A 25 16.75 5.69 25.42
C VAL A 25 15.48 5.54 24.61
N SER A 26 14.36 5.99 25.18
CA SER A 26 13.11 6.17 24.46
C SER A 26 13.36 7.29 23.45
N ARG A 27 13.99 6.94 22.33
CA ARG A 27 13.87 7.75 21.11
C ARG A 27 12.39 7.75 20.80
N ASN A 28 11.78 8.93 20.86
CA ASN A 28 10.46 9.17 20.29
C ASN A 28 10.53 8.81 18.79
N ILE A 29 10.33 7.53 18.47
CA ILE A 29 9.84 7.15 17.15
C ILE A 29 8.45 7.76 17.13
N VAL A 30 8.30 8.89 16.46
CA VAL A 30 6.99 9.41 16.12
C VAL A 30 6.38 8.32 15.26
N SER A 31 5.53 7.48 15.85
CA SER A 31 4.64 6.60 15.10
C SER A 31 3.97 7.49 14.06
N GLU A 32 4.25 7.28 12.77
CA GLU A 32 3.46 7.93 11.73
C GLU A 32 1.98 7.66 12.04
N SER A 33 1.20 8.74 12.07
CA SER A 33 -0.16 8.67 12.55
C SER A 33 -1.00 7.84 11.59
N LYS A 34 -1.61 6.75 12.07
CA LYS A 34 -2.55 5.93 11.29
C LYS A 34 -3.91 6.60 11.05
N LEU A 35 -4.05 7.87 11.42
CA LEU A 35 -5.31 8.60 11.33
C LEU A 35 -5.54 9.13 9.91
N ILE A 36 -6.66 8.75 9.30
CA ILE A 36 -7.16 9.27 8.03
C ILE A 36 -8.43 10.09 8.28
N TYR A 37 -8.52 11.25 7.65
CA TYR A 37 -9.70 12.11 7.76
C TYR A 37 -10.56 11.99 6.50
N ILE A 38 -11.83 11.66 6.63
CA ILE A 38 -12.78 11.66 5.51
C ILE A 38 -13.67 12.91 5.64
N ASP A 39 -13.82 13.65 4.56
CA ASP A 39 -14.68 14.82 4.50
C ASP A 39 -15.81 14.61 3.49
N PRO A 40 -16.97 14.08 3.91
CA PRO A 40 -18.15 14.07 3.05
C PRO A 40 -18.65 15.50 2.88
N GLY A 41 -18.56 16.05 1.67
CA GLY A 41 -18.95 17.42 1.36
C GLY A 41 -20.38 17.75 1.76
N HIS A 42 -20.67 19.04 1.96
CA HIS A 42 -22.01 19.56 2.27
C HIS A 42 -22.62 18.97 3.56
N GLY A 43 -23.94 19.07 3.76
CA GLY A 43 -24.63 18.55 4.94
C GLY A 43 -25.62 19.55 5.53
N GLY A 44 -26.65 19.04 6.23
CA GLY A 44 -27.68 19.86 6.84
C GLY A 44 -28.42 20.69 5.79
N SER A 45 -28.36 22.01 5.95
CA SER A 45 -29.01 22.96 5.05
C SER A 45 -28.32 23.10 3.68
N ASP A 46 -27.03 22.74 3.58
CA ASP A 46 -26.34 22.69 2.30
C ASP A 46 -26.57 21.32 1.65
N GLY A 47 -27.49 21.27 0.69
CA GLY A 47 -27.80 20.06 -0.08
C GLY A 47 -26.71 19.65 -1.08
N GLY A 48 -25.76 20.55 -1.37
CA GLY A 48 -24.87 20.43 -2.51
C GLY A 48 -25.62 20.50 -3.84
N ALA A 49 -25.06 19.86 -4.87
CA ALA A 49 -25.72 19.67 -6.14
C ALA A 49 -26.97 18.79 -6.00
N VAL A 50 -28.09 19.28 -6.54
CA VAL A 50 -29.31 18.47 -6.69
C VAL A 50 -29.32 17.83 -8.08
N GLY A 51 -29.28 16.50 -8.11
CA GLY A 51 -29.28 15.69 -9.33
C GLY A 51 -30.65 15.53 -9.97
N TYR A 52 -30.72 14.65 -10.98
CA TYR A 52 -31.96 14.21 -11.59
C TYR A 52 -32.92 13.65 -10.51
N GLN A 53 -34.22 13.99 -10.58
CA GLN A 53 -35.26 13.55 -9.63
C GLN A 53 -35.06 13.95 -8.14
N GLY A 54 -34.29 14.99 -7.85
CA GLY A 54 -34.20 15.54 -6.48
C GLY A 54 -33.18 14.82 -5.57
N ILE A 55 -32.34 13.97 -6.15
CA ILE A 55 -31.23 13.30 -5.45
C ILE A 55 -30.25 14.35 -4.91
N SER A 56 -29.94 14.31 -3.61
CA SER A 56 -29.05 15.27 -2.97
C SER A 56 -27.60 14.77 -2.92
N GLU A 57 -26.64 15.59 -3.33
CA GLU A 57 -25.20 15.28 -3.22
C GLU A 57 -24.80 14.90 -1.79
N LYS A 58 -25.27 15.65 -0.79
CA LYS A 58 -24.90 15.43 0.62
C LYS A 58 -25.18 14.01 1.12
N ASP A 59 -26.23 13.35 0.62
CA ASP A 59 -26.62 12.01 1.07
C ASP A 59 -25.73 10.95 0.44
N ILE A 60 -25.45 11.10 -0.87
CA ILE A 60 -24.56 10.23 -1.64
C ILE A 60 -23.15 10.25 -1.05
N VAL A 61 -22.58 11.44 -0.86
CA VAL A 61 -21.19 11.57 -0.40
C VAL A 61 -21.03 11.12 1.05
N LEU A 62 -22.08 11.27 1.88
CA LEU A 62 -22.10 10.72 3.24
C LEU A 62 -22.11 9.18 3.23
N ALA A 63 -22.94 8.58 2.38
CA ALA A 63 -23.03 7.13 2.25
C ALA A 63 -21.70 6.53 1.77
N ILE A 64 -21.10 7.10 0.73
CA ILE A 64 -19.79 6.69 0.21
C ILE A 64 -18.71 6.89 1.29
N GLY A 65 -18.72 8.03 1.99
CA GLY A 65 -17.77 8.31 3.08
C GLY A 65 -17.85 7.30 4.23
N LYS A 66 -19.05 6.85 4.60
CA LYS A 66 -19.24 5.80 5.62
C LYS A 66 -18.72 4.43 5.15
N LYS A 67 -18.94 4.09 3.89
CA LYS A 67 -18.41 2.84 3.29
C LYS A 67 -16.88 2.89 3.21
N LEU A 68 -16.31 4.01 2.79
CA LEU A 68 -14.85 4.21 2.78
C LEU A 68 -14.25 4.11 4.19
N LYS A 69 -14.91 4.72 5.18
CA LYS A 69 -14.53 4.59 6.59
C LYS A 69 -14.45 3.13 7.01
N HIS A 70 -15.47 2.32 6.68
CA HIS A 70 -15.52 0.91 7.03
C HIS A 70 -14.32 0.14 6.47
N PHE A 71 -13.99 0.30 5.18
CA PHE A 71 -12.84 -0.38 4.58
C PHE A 71 -11.51 0.04 5.21
N LEU A 72 -11.33 1.33 5.49
CA LEU A 72 -10.12 1.83 6.14
C LEU A 72 -9.98 1.32 7.58
N GLU A 73 -11.07 1.27 8.35
CA GLU A 73 -11.05 0.71 9.71
C GLU A 73 -10.75 -0.80 9.71
N GLN A 74 -11.32 -1.55 8.76
CA GLN A 74 -11.00 -2.98 8.57
C GLN A 74 -9.52 -3.21 8.24
N ALA A 75 -8.90 -2.29 7.50
CA ALA A 75 -7.48 -2.32 7.20
C ALA A 75 -6.58 -1.79 8.34
N GLY A 76 -7.15 -1.49 9.52
CA GLY A 76 -6.42 -1.10 10.72
C GLY A 76 -6.04 0.39 10.81
N TYR A 77 -6.67 1.24 10.00
CA TYR A 77 -6.53 2.70 10.10
C TYR A 77 -7.51 3.27 11.13
N GLU A 78 -7.08 4.33 11.81
CA GLU A 78 -8.01 5.15 12.58
C GLU A 78 -8.67 6.15 11.63
N VAL A 79 -10.00 6.33 11.72
CA VAL A 79 -10.72 7.18 10.78
C VAL A 79 -11.61 8.16 11.50
N LEU A 80 -11.42 9.44 11.22
CA LEU A 80 -12.33 10.52 11.61
C LEU A 80 -13.08 11.04 10.39
N MET A 81 -14.31 11.51 10.62
CA MET A 81 -15.13 12.14 9.59
C MET A 81 -15.47 13.56 9.99
N THR A 82 -15.48 14.52 9.07
CA THR A 82 -15.91 15.91 9.38
C THR A 82 -17.37 15.92 9.80
N ARG A 83 -18.19 15.04 9.20
CA ARG A 83 -19.54 14.73 9.65
C ARG A 83 -19.87 13.24 9.50
N SER A 84 -20.69 12.73 10.40
CA SER A 84 -21.18 11.33 10.38
C SER A 84 -22.70 11.22 10.16
N GLY A 85 -23.37 12.37 10.05
CA GLY A 85 -24.80 12.50 9.81
C GLY A 85 -25.12 13.66 8.85
N ASP A 86 -26.41 13.94 8.71
CA ASP A 86 -26.92 15.05 7.89
C ASP A 86 -26.94 16.35 8.71
N TYR A 87 -25.76 16.97 8.87
CA TYR A 87 -25.59 18.27 9.51
C TYR A 87 -24.41 19.02 8.87
N ASP A 88 -24.46 20.35 8.92
CA ASP A 88 -23.31 21.21 8.66
C ASP A 88 -22.53 21.49 9.97
N LEU A 89 -21.32 22.04 9.84
CA LEU A 89 -20.44 22.36 10.97
C LEU A 89 -20.47 23.85 11.35
N ALA A 90 -21.42 24.62 10.82
CA ALA A 90 -21.52 26.03 11.13
C ALA A 90 -22.15 26.24 12.52
N PRO A 91 -21.67 27.24 13.29
CA PRO A 91 -22.32 27.67 14.54
C PRO A 91 -23.81 27.98 14.34
N GLU A 92 -24.63 27.82 15.38
CA GLU A 92 -26.08 28.09 15.30
C GLU A 92 -26.39 29.53 14.86
N ASP A 93 -25.58 30.49 15.31
CA ASP A 93 -25.69 31.92 15.04
C ASP A 93 -24.97 32.37 13.74
N SER A 94 -24.52 31.42 12.91
CA SER A 94 -23.77 31.74 11.69
C SER A 94 -24.60 32.51 10.66
N GLU A 95 -24.11 33.69 10.28
CA GLU A 95 -24.66 34.52 9.19
C GLU A 95 -24.34 33.96 7.80
N ASN A 96 -23.28 33.15 7.67
CA ASN A 96 -22.88 32.50 6.43
C ASN A 96 -22.47 31.05 6.70
N ARG A 97 -23.48 30.20 6.91
CA ARG A 97 -23.29 28.79 7.28
C ARG A 97 -22.36 28.06 6.34
N LYS A 98 -22.48 28.26 5.03
CA LYS A 98 -21.64 27.57 4.03
C LYS A 98 -20.16 27.91 4.17
N ARG A 99 -19.84 29.19 4.41
CA ARG A 99 -18.46 29.63 4.65
C ARG A 99 -17.94 29.08 5.98
N ASP A 100 -18.74 29.18 7.04
CA ASP A 100 -18.30 28.79 8.36
C ASP A 100 -18.15 27.25 8.49
N ASP A 101 -18.99 26.48 7.78
CA ASP A 101 -18.87 25.03 7.62
C ASP A 101 -17.54 24.63 6.96
N ILE A 102 -17.20 25.21 5.79
CA ILE A 102 -15.95 24.85 5.10
C ILE A 102 -14.70 25.31 5.88
N HIS A 103 -14.79 26.43 6.60
CA HIS A 103 -13.75 26.86 7.54
C HIS A 103 -13.58 25.84 8.66
N LYS A 104 -14.68 25.35 9.25
CA LYS A 104 -14.62 24.39 10.36
C LYS A 104 -14.07 23.03 9.92
N ARG A 105 -14.44 22.53 8.74
CA ARG A 105 -13.85 21.32 8.12
C ARG A 105 -12.33 21.44 8.01
N THR A 106 -11.88 22.57 7.46
CA THR A 106 -10.45 22.86 7.27
C THR A 106 -9.72 22.94 8.61
N GLU A 107 -10.33 23.55 9.63
CA GLU A 107 -9.80 23.61 10.99
C GLU A 107 -9.66 22.22 11.61
N LEU A 108 -10.69 21.37 11.52
CA LEU A 108 -10.68 20.00 12.04
C LEU A 108 -9.57 19.16 11.41
N ILE A 109 -9.42 19.22 10.09
CA ILE A 109 -8.36 18.49 9.37
C ILE A 109 -6.98 19.00 9.79
N ASN A 110 -6.78 20.33 9.79
CA ASN A 110 -5.48 20.94 10.09
C ASN A 110 -5.03 20.77 11.55
N SER A 111 -5.97 20.82 12.50
CA SER A 111 -5.70 20.65 13.93
C SER A 111 -5.51 19.19 14.32
N SER A 112 -5.93 18.25 13.48
CA SER A 112 -5.76 16.83 13.74
C SER A 112 -4.33 16.34 13.48
N ARG A 113 -4.05 15.14 13.99
CA ARG A 113 -2.84 14.37 13.63
C ARG A 113 -3.04 13.51 12.39
N CYS A 114 -4.02 13.77 11.52
CA CYS A 114 -4.23 12.91 10.36
C CYS A 114 -3.02 12.92 9.43
N ARG A 115 -2.70 11.75 8.86
CA ARG A 115 -1.66 11.57 7.83
C ARG A 115 -2.11 12.14 6.49
N LEU A 116 -3.38 11.91 6.16
CA LEU A 116 -4.02 12.45 4.97
C LEU A 116 -5.51 12.68 5.21
N TYR A 117 -6.12 13.46 4.32
CA TYR A 117 -7.57 13.58 4.22
C TYR A 117 -8.08 13.31 2.80
N VAL A 118 -9.34 12.88 2.69
CA VAL A 118 -10.04 12.72 1.41
C VAL A 118 -11.39 13.41 1.51
N SER A 119 -11.59 14.45 0.72
CA SER A 119 -12.88 15.13 0.57
C SER A 119 -13.68 14.49 -0.57
N ILE A 120 -14.94 14.14 -0.33
CA ILE A 120 -15.79 13.40 -1.27
C ILE A 120 -16.95 14.29 -1.70
N HIS A 121 -17.09 14.48 -3.01
CA HIS A 121 -18.05 15.34 -3.68
C HIS A 121 -18.68 14.63 -4.87
N ALA A 122 -19.82 15.14 -5.37
CA ALA A 122 -20.38 14.72 -6.64
C ALA A 122 -20.63 15.93 -7.55
N ASN A 123 -20.19 15.83 -8.79
CA ASN A 123 -20.10 16.96 -9.69
C ASN A 123 -21.46 17.24 -10.34
N LYS A 124 -21.62 18.44 -10.90
CA LYS A 124 -22.79 18.82 -11.69
C LYS A 124 -22.42 19.86 -12.72
N PHE A 125 -22.72 19.58 -13.98
CA PHE A 125 -22.56 20.51 -15.09
C PHE A 125 -23.87 20.76 -15.84
N SER A 126 -23.88 21.80 -16.68
CA SER A 126 -25.00 22.12 -17.56
C SER A 126 -25.21 21.06 -18.65
N ASN A 127 -24.14 20.37 -19.07
CA ASN A 127 -24.21 19.30 -20.06
C ASN A 127 -24.44 17.94 -19.36
N PRO A 128 -25.62 17.31 -19.51
CA PRO A 128 -25.96 16.05 -18.84
C PRO A 128 -25.25 14.83 -19.45
N ARG A 129 -24.48 14.99 -20.54
CA ARG A 129 -23.72 13.89 -21.15
C ARG A 129 -22.35 13.68 -20.52
N ILE A 130 -21.86 14.62 -19.70
CA ILE A 130 -20.57 14.49 -19.06
C ILE A 130 -20.69 13.43 -17.95
N PHE A 131 -19.73 12.49 -17.91
CA PHE A 131 -19.72 11.41 -16.94
C PHE A 131 -18.33 11.08 -16.44
N GLY A 132 -18.24 10.32 -15.35
CA GLY A 132 -17.04 9.72 -14.80
C GLY A 132 -16.50 10.48 -13.59
N ALA A 133 -15.75 9.78 -12.75
CA ALA A 133 -15.09 10.39 -11.61
C ALA A 133 -13.87 11.24 -12.02
N GLN A 134 -13.48 12.15 -11.14
CA GLN A 134 -12.31 13.02 -11.27
C GLN A 134 -11.74 13.33 -9.89
N VAL A 135 -10.46 13.07 -9.69
CA VAL A 135 -9.74 13.42 -8.47
C VAL A 135 -8.96 14.71 -8.68
N PHE A 136 -8.99 15.59 -7.68
CA PHE A 136 -8.32 16.87 -7.68
C PHE A 136 -7.36 17.05 -6.51
N TYR A 137 -6.29 17.80 -6.73
CA TYR A 137 -5.30 18.15 -5.70
C TYR A 137 -4.81 19.59 -5.81
N ASN A 138 -4.22 20.08 -4.72
CA ASN A 138 -3.53 21.36 -4.70
C ASN A 138 -2.19 21.24 -5.45
N PRO A 139 -1.91 22.07 -6.47
CA PRO A 139 -0.66 22.02 -7.23
C PRO A 139 0.61 22.28 -6.40
N ARG A 140 0.48 22.79 -5.17
CA ARG A 140 1.61 23.06 -4.26
C ARG A 140 2.08 21.84 -3.46
N SER A 141 1.38 20.70 -3.54
CA SER A 141 1.69 19.50 -2.75
C SER A 141 1.90 18.29 -3.65
N GLU A 142 3.16 17.87 -3.76
CA GLU A 142 3.55 16.68 -4.53
C GLU A 142 2.96 15.40 -3.94
N GLU A 143 2.97 15.23 -2.62
CA GLU A 143 2.29 14.10 -1.95
C GLU A 143 0.78 14.06 -2.27
N SER A 144 0.13 15.22 -2.38
CA SER A 144 -1.30 15.27 -2.73
C SER A 144 -1.54 14.90 -4.19
N ARG A 145 -0.59 15.19 -5.10
CA ARG A 145 -0.60 14.71 -6.49
C ARG A 145 -0.53 13.18 -6.51
N GLU A 146 0.43 12.60 -5.81
CA GLU A 146 0.63 11.15 -5.77
C GLU A 146 -0.58 10.40 -5.20
N LEU A 147 -1.15 10.90 -4.09
CA LEU A 147 -2.40 10.37 -3.53
C LEU A 147 -3.53 10.41 -4.54
N SER A 148 -3.68 11.54 -5.23
CA SER A 148 -4.76 11.75 -6.18
C SER A 148 -4.64 10.87 -7.42
N GLU A 149 -3.41 10.68 -7.92
CA GLU A 149 -3.12 9.79 -9.04
C GLU A 149 -3.40 8.33 -8.66
N ALA A 150 -2.97 7.89 -7.47
CA ALA A 150 -3.26 6.55 -6.99
C ALA A 150 -4.78 6.28 -6.90
N ILE A 151 -5.54 7.22 -6.35
CA ILE A 151 -7.01 7.12 -6.29
C ILE A 151 -7.63 7.15 -7.69
N GLN A 152 -7.19 8.03 -8.58
CA GLN A 152 -7.72 8.11 -9.93
C GLN A 152 -7.48 6.82 -10.72
N GLU A 153 -6.27 6.24 -10.64
CA GLU A 153 -5.94 5.00 -11.34
C GLU A 153 -6.71 3.79 -10.77
N ALA A 154 -6.89 3.71 -9.44
CA ALA A 154 -7.71 2.66 -8.83
C ALA A 154 -9.18 2.74 -9.29
N ILE A 155 -9.74 3.96 -9.36
CA ILE A 155 -11.08 4.19 -9.89
C ILE A 155 -11.19 3.76 -11.36
N LYS A 156 -10.23 4.14 -12.21
CA LYS A 156 -10.20 3.72 -13.62
C LYS A 156 -10.19 2.21 -13.75
N ALA A 157 -9.28 1.55 -13.02
CA ALA A 157 -9.07 0.12 -13.11
C ALA A 157 -10.31 -0.68 -12.66
N LEU A 158 -10.95 -0.27 -11.55
CA LEU A 158 -12.05 -1.02 -10.95
C LEU A 158 -13.41 -0.69 -11.56
N LEU A 159 -13.70 0.59 -11.82
CA LEU A 159 -15.03 1.04 -12.25
C LEU A 159 -15.14 1.25 -13.75
N GLN A 160 -14.02 1.52 -14.45
CA GLN A 160 -14.01 1.88 -15.87
C GLN A 160 -15.00 3.01 -16.23
N ASN A 161 -15.35 3.85 -15.25
CA ASN A 161 -16.32 4.93 -15.42
C ASN A 161 -15.68 6.21 -15.97
N THR A 162 -14.35 6.25 -16.12
CA THR A 162 -13.58 7.44 -16.48
C THR A 162 -12.27 7.04 -17.14
N ASP A 163 -11.79 7.84 -18.09
CA ASP A 163 -10.42 7.79 -18.63
C ASP A 163 -9.57 8.98 -18.15
N ARG A 164 -10.10 9.80 -17.22
CA ARG A 164 -9.48 11.06 -16.81
C ARG A 164 -8.29 10.87 -15.89
N PHE A 165 -7.29 11.74 -16.00
CA PHE A 165 -6.16 11.80 -15.07
C PHE A 165 -6.44 12.75 -13.92
N ALA A 166 -5.80 12.54 -12.77
CA ALA A 166 -5.90 13.44 -11.63
C ALA A 166 -5.49 14.86 -12.06
N LYS A 167 -6.21 15.87 -11.57
CA LYS A 167 -6.07 17.24 -12.07
C LYS A 167 -5.83 18.23 -10.93
N THR A 168 -5.05 19.26 -11.20
CA THR A 168 -4.92 20.37 -10.25
C THR A 168 -6.23 21.15 -10.14
N ILE A 169 -6.50 21.67 -8.95
CA ILE A 169 -7.59 22.62 -8.71
C ILE A 169 -7.08 23.77 -7.85
N SER A 170 -7.60 24.96 -8.13
CA SER A 170 -7.50 26.15 -7.30
C SER A 170 -8.91 26.63 -6.96
N ASP A 171 -9.04 27.55 -6.01
CA ASP A 171 -10.29 28.21 -5.66
C ASP A 171 -11.30 27.30 -4.94
N LYS A 172 -10.78 26.30 -4.22
CA LYS A 172 -11.54 25.44 -3.31
C LYS A 172 -10.95 25.62 -1.93
N TYR A 173 -11.68 26.31 -1.05
CA TYR A 173 -11.17 26.76 0.25
C TYR A 173 -10.45 25.66 1.04
N LEU A 174 -11.04 24.47 1.17
CA LEU A 174 -10.41 23.35 1.88
C LEU A 174 -9.09 22.93 1.23
N ILE A 175 -9.07 22.75 -0.09
CA ILE A 175 -7.87 22.33 -0.84
C ILE A 175 -6.78 23.39 -0.79
N ASP A 176 -7.15 24.67 -0.82
CA ASP A 176 -6.21 25.79 -0.80
C ASP A 176 -5.60 26.05 0.60
N ASN A 177 -6.32 25.70 1.68
CA ASN A 177 -5.93 26.03 3.06
C ASN A 177 -5.62 24.81 3.94
N ALA A 178 -5.83 23.58 3.44
CA ALA A 178 -5.38 22.38 4.12
C ALA A 178 -3.84 22.33 4.16
N LYS A 179 -3.30 22.05 5.33
CA LYS A 179 -1.87 21.86 5.61
C LYS A 179 -1.46 20.38 5.59
N LYS A 180 -2.43 19.49 5.40
CA LYS A 180 -2.28 18.04 5.35
C LYS A 180 -2.30 17.58 3.91
N THR A 181 -1.69 16.43 3.64
CA THR A 181 -1.81 15.74 2.35
C THR A 181 -3.27 15.37 2.12
N GLY A 182 -3.81 15.65 0.94
CA GLY A 182 -5.18 15.26 0.64
C GLY A 182 -5.69 15.70 -0.70
N CYS A 183 -6.88 15.21 -1.03
CA CYS A 183 -7.49 15.38 -2.34
C CYS A 183 -9.00 15.61 -2.23
N LEU A 184 -9.58 16.11 -3.32
CA LEU A 184 -11.02 16.17 -3.54
C LEU A 184 -11.40 15.15 -4.62
N VAL A 185 -12.27 14.21 -4.29
CA VAL A 185 -12.78 13.20 -5.21
C VAL A 185 -14.18 13.60 -5.65
N GLU A 186 -14.34 14.01 -6.90
CA GLU A 186 -15.65 14.09 -7.55
C GLU A 186 -16.01 12.71 -8.08
N VAL A 187 -16.98 12.04 -7.45
CA VAL A 187 -17.25 10.61 -7.68
C VAL A 187 -18.00 10.30 -8.98
N GLY A 188 -18.58 11.33 -9.62
CA GLY A 188 -19.39 11.25 -10.83
C GLY A 188 -20.23 12.51 -11.00
N PHE A 189 -21.10 12.58 -12.01
CA PHE A 189 -21.93 13.74 -12.32
C PHE A 189 -23.42 13.50 -12.04
N LEU A 190 -23.98 14.19 -11.06
CA LEU A 190 -25.42 14.16 -10.76
C LEU A 190 -26.29 14.78 -11.86
N SER A 191 -25.70 15.57 -12.76
CA SER A 191 -26.36 16.07 -13.97
C SER A 191 -26.57 14.98 -15.04
N ASN A 192 -25.82 13.88 -14.97
CA ASN A 192 -25.98 12.75 -15.88
C ASN A 192 -26.99 11.76 -15.30
N PRO A 193 -28.12 11.46 -15.98
CA PRO A 193 -29.16 10.58 -15.43
C PRO A 193 -28.68 9.17 -15.09
N GLU A 194 -27.79 8.59 -15.90
CA GLU A 194 -27.26 7.24 -15.67
C GLU A 194 -26.32 7.23 -14.47
N GLU A 195 -25.42 8.22 -14.37
CA GLU A 195 -24.56 8.35 -13.19
C GLU A 195 -25.35 8.68 -11.92
N ALA A 196 -26.35 9.56 -12.00
CA ALA A 196 -27.20 9.86 -10.86
C ALA A 196 -27.89 8.59 -10.31
N LYS A 197 -28.30 7.68 -11.21
CA LYS A 197 -28.90 6.39 -10.85
C LYS A 197 -27.88 5.40 -10.28
N MET A 198 -26.67 5.36 -10.84
CA MET A 198 -25.58 4.55 -10.28
C MET A 198 -25.12 5.08 -8.91
N LEU A 199 -25.02 6.40 -8.74
CA LEU A 199 -24.56 7.02 -7.50
C LEU A 199 -25.53 6.86 -6.34
N THR A 200 -26.80 6.50 -6.59
CA THR A 200 -27.76 6.09 -5.55
C THR A 200 -27.82 4.58 -5.33
N ASP A 201 -27.21 3.78 -6.22
CA ASP A 201 -27.12 2.33 -6.05
C ASP A 201 -26.09 2.00 -4.97
N GLU A 202 -26.52 1.20 -3.98
CA GLU A 202 -25.71 0.89 -2.81
C GLU A 202 -24.44 0.10 -3.18
N HIS A 203 -24.54 -0.82 -4.14
CA HIS A 203 -23.43 -1.65 -4.55
C HIS A 203 -22.41 -0.87 -5.38
N TYR A 204 -22.87 0.08 -6.20
CA TYR A 204 -21.98 1.01 -6.90
C TYR A 204 -21.25 1.94 -5.93
N GLN A 205 -21.95 2.49 -4.93
CA GLN A 205 -21.33 3.30 -3.87
C GLN A 205 -20.25 2.52 -3.12
N GLU A 206 -20.49 1.23 -2.84
CA GLU A 206 -19.52 0.34 -2.21
C GLU A 206 -18.29 0.09 -3.09
N LYS A 207 -18.48 -0.23 -4.37
CA LYS A 207 -17.37 -0.35 -5.33
C LYS A 207 -16.55 0.93 -5.45
N LEU A 208 -17.22 2.08 -5.42
CA LEU A 208 -16.55 3.38 -5.51
C LEU A 208 -15.76 3.70 -4.24
N ALA A 209 -16.33 3.45 -3.07
CA ALA A 209 -15.62 3.54 -1.81
C ALA A 209 -14.42 2.58 -1.77
N TYR A 210 -14.57 1.35 -2.28
CA TYR A 210 -13.50 0.37 -2.36
C TYR A 210 -12.39 0.80 -3.33
N ALA A 211 -12.73 1.40 -4.48
CA ALA A 211 -11.73 1.97 -5.40
C ALA A 211 -10.92 3.11 -4.74
N ILE A 212 -11.59 4.00 -4.00
CA ILE A 212 -10.91 5.06 -3.24
C ILE A 212 -10.01 4.44 -2.17
N PHE A 213 -10.51 3.43 -1.44
CA PHE A 213 -9.73 2.68 -0.47
C PHE A 213 -8.47 2.06 -1.10
N LEU A 214 -8.59 1.37 -2.24
CA LEU A 214 -7.45 0.78 -2.95
C LEU A 214 -6.45 1.83 -3.39
N GLY A 215 -6.90 3.01 -3.83
CA GLY A 215 -6.04 4.14 -4.15
C GLY A 215 -5.30 4.69 -2.94
N ILE A 216 -6.00 4.88 -1.82
CA ILE A 216 -5.38 5.29 -0.54
C ILE A 216 -4.40 4.22 -0.07
N ALA A 217 -4.78 2.95 -0.10
CA ALA A 217 -3.94 1.83 0.28
C ALA A 217 -2.72 1.76 -0.63
N SER A 218 -2.87 1.93 -1.95
CA SER A 218 -1.75 1.98 -2.89
C SER A 218 -0.85 3.20 -2.68
N PHE A 219 -1.39 4.37 -2.34
CA PHE A 219 -0.59 5.53 -1.96
C PHE A 219 0.14 5.31 -0.64
N LEU A 220 -0.57 4.82 0.38
CA LEU A 220 -0.01 4.53 1.69
C LEU A 220 0.95 3.35 1.63
N ASP A 221 0.76 2.42 0.71
CA ASP A 221 1.65 1.30 0.45
C ASP A 221 2.78 1.68 -0.48
N LYS A 222 2.62 2.64 -1.41
CA LYS A 222 3.73 3.39 -2.01
C LYS A 222 4.48 4.22 -0.97
N ASN A 223 3.81 4.55 0.13
CA ASN A 223 4.36 5.25 1.29
C ASN A 223 4.77 4.35 2.47
N ARG A 224 4.47 3.05 2.43
CA ARG A 224 5.16 1.99 3.18
C ARG A 224 6.33 1.47 2.34
N CYS A 225 6.13 1.45 1.03
CA CYS A 225 7.11 1.48 -0.03
C CYS A 225 7.76 2.87 -0.21
N LEU A 226 7.61 3.76 0.78
CA LEU A 226 8.69 4.64 1.19
C LEU A 226 9.75 3.82 1.96
N TRP A 227 10.14 2.66 1.44
CA TRP A 227 11.55 2.29 1.42
C TRP A 227 12.38 3.33 0.64
N TYR A 228 11.75 4.31 -0.01
CA TYR A 228 12.42 5.44 -0.65
C TYR A 228 12.85 6.59 0.28
N ASN A 229 12.18 6.94 1.40
CA ASN A 229 12.57 8.18 2.13
C ASN A 229 12.27 8.25 3.65
N THR A 230 12.22 7.13 4.38
CA THR A 230 12.21 7.18 5.87
C THR A 230 13.11 6.17 6.56
N TRP A 231 14.28 5.91 5.99
CA TRP A 231 15.50 5.66 6.78
C TRP A 231 16.64 6.30 6.01
N GLY A 232 17.36 7.24 6.61
CA GLY A 232 18.72 7.47 6.15
C GLY A 232 19.42 6.12 6.31
N GLU A 233 19.82 5.50 5.18
CA GLU A 233 20.56 4.22 5.04
C GLU A 233 19.88 3.08 4.23
N THR A 234 18.77 3.26 3.49
CA THR A 234 18.37 2.22 2.50
C THR A 234 19.33 2.27 1.30
N MET A 235 20.11 1.20 1.10
CA MET A 235 20.95 1.09 -0.09
C MET A 235 20.08 0.71 -1.29
N VAL A 236 20.22 1.47 -2.38
CA VAL A 236 19.52 1.23 -3.64
C VAL A 236 20.53 1.18 -4.77
N LYS A 237 20.33 0.24 -5.70
CA LYS A 237 21.11 0.18 -6.93
C LYS A 237 20.24 -0.23 -8.12
N GLU A 238 20.43 0.45 -9.25
CA GLU A 238 19.81 0.10 -10.52
C GLU A 238 20.87 -0.42 -11.51
N ILE A 239 20.52 -1.48 -12.23
CA ILE A 239 21.32 -2.07 -13.29
C ILE A 239 20.44 -2.39 -14.50
N GLU A 240 21.02 -2.34 -15.68
CA GLU A 240 20.35 -2.79 -16.90
C GLU A 240 20.78 -4.22 -17.24
N ILE A 241 19.82 -5.04 -17.64
CA ILE A 241 20.02 -6.43 -18.07
C ILE A 241 19.51 -6.53 -19.51
N TYR A 242 20.32 -7.11 -20.39
CA TYR A 242 20.07 -7.14 -21.83
C TYR A 242 19.73 -8.53 -22.36
N SER A 243 19.85 -9.57 -21.52
CA SER A 243 19.58 -10.95 -21.92
C SER A 243 19.13 -11.85 -20.75
N GLU A 244 18.52 -12.99 -21.08
CA GLU A 244 18.19 -14.02 -20.09
C GLU A 244 19.44 -14.54 -19.36
N SER A 245 20.55 -14.73 -20.09
CA SER A 245 21.83 -15.17 -19.53
C SER A 245 22.40 -14.18 -18.52
N GLU A 246 22.25 -12.88 -18.75
CA GLU A 246 22.64 -11.84 -17.79
C GLU A 246 21.76 -11.84 -16.54
N MET A 247 20.44 -12.07 -16.69
CA MET A 247 19.53 -12.24 -15.56
C MET A 247 19.90 -13.46 -14.72
N ILE A 248 20.24 -14.58 -15.36
CA ILE A 248 20.74 -15.79 -14.69
C ILE A 248 22.06 -15.49 -13.96
N ALA A 249 23.00 -14.80 -14.61
CA ALA A 249 24.28 -14.43 -14.01
C ALA A 249 24.11 -13.51 -12.80
N LEU A 250 23.15 -12.57 -12.87
CA LEU A 250 22.74 -11.73 -11.74
C LEU A 250 22.21 -12.57 -10.58
N GLY A 251 21.26 -13.46 -10.85
CA GLY A 251 20.70 -14.37 -9.84
C GLY A 251 21.78 -15.24 -9.20
N HIS A 252 22.74 -15.72 -10.00
CA HIS A 252 23.86 -16.52 -9.52
C HIS A 252 24.82 -15.73 -8.62
N ARG A 253 25.12 -14.46 -8.94
CA ARG A 253 25.90 -13.58 -8.06
C ARG A 253 25.21 -13.36 -6.72
N ILE A 254 23.91 -13.06 -6.74
CA ILE A 254 23.09 -12.89 -5.54
C ILE A 254 23.12 -14.19 -4.71
N GLY A 255 22.80 -15.33 -5.33
CA GLY A 255 22.68 -16.62 -4.64
C GLY A 255 23.95 -17.11 -3.95
N LYS A 256 25.14 -16.70 -4.42
CA LYS A 256 26.43 -16.99 -3.77
C LYS A 256 26.60 -16.31 -2.41
N LEU A 257 25.88 -15.21 -2.17
CA LEU A 257 25.99 -14.39 -0.97
C LEU A 257 24.83 -14.58 0.00
N LEU A 258 23.85 -15.39 -0.37
CA LEU A 258 22.72 -15.68 0.49
C LEU A 258 23.12 -16.58 1.65
N ASP A 259 22.57 -16.30 2.82
CA ASP A 259 22.65 -17.15 4.01
C ASP A 259 21.26 -17.55 4.48
N LYS A 260 21.20 -18.46 5.47
CA LYS A 260 19.95 -18.93 6.07
C LYS A 260 19.08 -17.74 6.53
N ASN A 261 17.78 -17.89 6.37
CA ASN A 261 16.75 -16.93 6.77
C ASN A 261 16.87 -15.56 6.06
N MET A 262 17.44 -15.56 4.85
CA MET A 262 17.35 -14.41 3.96
C MET A 262 16.10 -14.50 3.10
N VAL A 263 15.43 -13.36 2.94
CA VAL A 263 14.20 -13.20 2.15
C VAL A 263 14.48 -12.29 0.96
N ILE A 264 14.07 -12.74 -0.22
CA ILE A 264 14.18 -12.02 -1.49
C ILE A 264 12.77 -11.79 -2.00
N ALA A 265 12.36 -10.52 -2.07
CA ALA A 265 11.07 -10.09 -2.56
C ALA A 265 11.20 -9.61 -4.00
N LEU A 266 10.59 -10.32 -4.95
CA LEU A 266 10.64 -10.02 -6.38
C LEU A 266 9.32 -9.40 -6.84
N THR A 267 9.40 -8.21 -7.43
CA THR A 267 8.25 -7.50 -8.02
C THR A 267 8.51 -7.23 -9.51
N GLY A 268 7.45 -7.07 -10.30
CA GLY A 268 7.54 -6.69 -11.71
C GLY A 268 6.52 -7.40 -12.59
N ASP A 269 6.40 -6.96 -13.84
CA ASP A 269 5.35 -7.41 -14.75
C ASP A 269 5.44 -8.91 -15.11
N LEU A 270 4.37 -9.42 -15.74
CA LEU A 270 4.35 -10.76 -16.32
C LEU A 270 5.46 -10.87 -17.39
N GLY A 271 6.29 -11.92 -17.30
CA GLY A 271 7.42 -12.09 -18.21
C GLY A 271 8.60 -11.13 -17.99
N ALA A 272 8.61 -10.37 -16.89
CA ALA A 272 9.73 -9.48 -16.56
C ALA A 272 11.06 -10.23 -16.32
N GLY A 273 10.99 -11.50 -15.89
CA GLY A 273 12.17 -12.34 -15.66
C GLY A 273 12.37 -12.77 -14.21
N LYS A 274 11.36 -12.65 -13.34
CA LYS A 274 11.39 -13.06 -11.93
C LYS A 274 11.86 -14.52 -11.77
N THR A 275 11.18 -15.47 -12.39
CA THR A 275 11.60 -16.88 -12.38
C THR A 275 12.97 -17.11 -13.00
N THR A 276 13.36 -16.34 -14.01
CA THR A 276 14.71 -16.42 -14.60
C THR A 276 15.77 -16.03 -13.57
N LEU A 277 15.55 -14.95 -12.81
CA LEU A 277 16.43 -14.58 -11.71
C LEU A 277 16.48 -15.68 -10.65
N THR A 278 15.32 -16.24 -10.27
CA THR A 278 15.23 -17.36 -9.30
C THR A 278 16.00 -18.59 -9.75
N LYS A 279 16.00 -18.92 -11.05
CA LYS A 279 16.83 -20.00 -11.61
C LYS A 279 18.32 -19.75 -11.35
N GLY A 280 18.80 -18.53 -11.59
CA GLY A 280 20.19 -18.15 -11.31
C GLY A 280 20.53 -18.28 -9.83
N ILE A 281 19.64 -17.85 -8.94
CA ILE A 281 19.79 -18.01 -7.48
C ILE A 281 19.91 -19.50 -7.12
N GLY A 282 18.99 -20.33 -7.62
CA GLY A 282 19.00 -21.76 -7.36
C GLY A 282 20.27 -22.45 -7.86
N GLN A 283 20.80 -22.07 -9.02
CA GLN A 283 22.08 -22.56 -9.53
C GLN A 283 23.23 -22.28 -8.55
N ALA A 284 23.30 -21.06 -8.01
CA ALA A 284 24.34 -20.70 -7.04
C ALA A 284 24.16 -21.40 -5.68
N LEU A 285 22.94 -21.77 -5.32
CA LEU A 285 22.64 -22.60 -4.16
C LEU A 285 22.94 -24.09 -4.40
N GLY A 286 23.24 -24.51 -5.63
CA GLY A 286 23.51 -25.93 -5.97
C GLY A 286 22.24 -26.75 -6.19
N VAL A 287 21.12 -26.12 -6.56
CA VAL A 287 19.89 -26.83 -6.95
C VAL A 287 20.08 -27.48 -8.32
N GLU A 288 20.01 -28.82 -8.39
CA GLU A 288 20.15 -29.57 -9.64
C GLU A 288 18.82 -29.70 -10.40
N SER A 289 17.69 -29.66 -9.69
CA SER A 289 16.36 -29.76 -10.30
C SER A 289 16.02 -28.53 -11.13
N THR A 290 15.25 -28.70 -12.21
CA THR A 290 14.71 -27.57 -12.96
C THR A 290 13.79 -26.70 -12.09
N ILE A 291 14.12 -25.42 -11.98
CA ILE A 291 13.30 -24.39 -11.34
C ILE A 291 12.37 -23.79 -12.39
N ASN A 292 11.07 -23.99 -12.19
CA ASN A 292 9.99 -23.34 -12.92
C ASN A 292 9.11 -22.64 -11.89
N SER A 293 8.38 -21.60 -12.30
CA SER A 293 7.47 -20.91 -11.37
C SER A 293 6.45 -21.92 -10.79
N PRO A 294 6.27 -21.95 -9.46
CA PRO A 294 5.28 -22.77 -8.78
C PRO A 294 3.86 -22.18 -8.91
N THR A 295 3.48 -21.63 -10.08
CA THR A 295 2.24 -20.86 -10.30
C THR A 295 0.96 -21.54 -9.79
N PHE A 296 0.90 -22.87 -9.81
CA PHE A 296 -0.27 -23.65 -9.37
C PHE A 296 -0.19 -24.19 -7.95
N ILE A 297 1.01 -24.28 -7.37
CA ILE A 297 1.24 -24.88 -6.04
C ILE A 297 1.69 -23.85 -5.01
N ILE A 298 1.81 -22.58 -5.39
CA ILE A 298 2.23 -21.42 -4.59
C ILE A 298 3.69 -21.52 -4.12
N LEU A 299 4.06 -22.60 -3.44
CA LEU A 299 5.38 -22.85 -2.89
C LEU A 299 5.95 -24.14 -3.45
N LYS A 300 7.22 -24.09 -3.87
CA LYS A 300 8.04 -25.27 -4.16
C LYS A 300 9.36 -25.19 -3.40
N VAL A 301 9.72 -26.28 -2.73
CA VAL A 301 11.00 -26.40 -2.04
C VAL A 301 12.00 -27.06 -2.97
N HIS A 302 13.13 -26.39 -3.17
CA HIS A 302 14.27 -26.91 -3.91
C HIS A 302 15.44 -27.14 -2.95
N PHE A 303 16.19 -28.22 -3.15
CA PHE A 303 17.30 -28.58 -2.28
C PHE A 303 18.64 -28.33 -2.99
N GLY A 304 19.49 -27.55 -2.33
CA GLY A 304 20.90 -27.36 -2.66
C GLY A 304 21.73 -27.38 -1.37
N ARG A 305 22.70 -26.46 -1.22
CA ARG A 305 23.46 -26.27 0.03
C ARG A 305 22.59 -25.86 1.23
N MET A 306 21.40 -25.32 0.96
CA MET A 306 20.31 -25.10 1.89
C MET A 306 18.97 -25.12 1.13
N PRO A 307 17.82 -25.28 1.82
CA PRO A 307 16.52 -25.20 1.17
C PRO A 307 16.30 -23.83 0.49
N LEU A 308 15.79 -23.85 -0.74
CA LEU A 308 15.23 -22.69 -1.43
C LEU A 308 13.71 -22.83 -1.43
N TYR A 309 13.05 -21.98 -0.65
CA TYR A 309 11.61 -21.81 -0.64
C TYR A 309 11.22 -20.85 -1.76
N HIS A 310 10.91 -21.41 -2.93
CA HIS A 310 10.48 -20.63 -4.09
C HIS A 310 8.96 -20.47 -4.03
N MET A 311 8.50 -19.23 -3.86
CA MET A 311 7.09 -18.88 -3.82
C MET A 311 6.70 -18.07 -5.06
N ASP A 312 5.54 -18.35 -5.62
CA ASP A 312 4.85 -17.51 -6.61
C ASP A 312 3.46 -17.21 -6.06
N VAL A 313 3.29 -15.98 -5.59
CA VAL A 313 2.08 -15.53 -4.89
C VAL A 313 1.20 -14.65 -5.78
N TYR A 314 1.32 -14.78 -7.11
CA TYR A 314 0.53 -14.01 -8.08
C TYR A 314 -0.99 -14.10 -7.84
N ARG A 315 -1.45 -15.26 -7.34
CA ARG A 315 -2.87 -15.59 -7.13
C ARG A 315 -3.34 -15.38 -5.69
N ILE A 316 -2.44 -14.99 -4.80
CA ILE A 316 -2.76 -14.74 -3.41
C ILE A 316 -3.38 -13.35 -3.33
N GLY A 317 -4.66 -13.29 -2.95
CA GLY A 317 -5.34 -12.06 -2.63
C GLY A 317 -5.26 -11.75 -1.13
N PRO A 318 -5.64 -10.54 -0.69
CA PRO A 318 -5.61 -10.14 0.72
C PRO A 318 -6.42 -11.05 1.66
N ASP A 319 -7.43 -11.74 1.14
CA ASP A 319 -8.35 -12.60 1.90
C ASP A 319 -8.07 -14.11 1.75
N SER A 320 -6.91 -14.51 1.22
CA SER A 320 -6.66 -15.93 0.94
C SER A 320 -6.43 -16.78 2.20
N GLY A 321 -6.13 -16.14 3.35
CA GLY A 321 -5.81 -16.82 4.60
C GLY A 321 -4.45 -17.52 4.58
N ASP A 322 -3.53 -17.11 3.70
CA ASP A 322 -2.21 -17.72 3.52
C ASP A 322 -1.14 -17.19 4.50
N ASP A 323 -1.54 -16.77 5.71
CA ASP A 323 -0.64 -16.25 6.75
C ASP A 323 0.50 -17.24 7.11
N TYR A 324 0.31 -18.53 6.84
CA TYR A 324 1.32 -19.59 7.08
C TYR A 324 2.59 -19.48 6.22
N LEU A 325 2.60 -18.62 5.18
CA LEU A 325 3.79 -18.45 4.34
C LEU A 325 4.96 -17.80 5.09
N GLU A 326 4.69 -16.96 6.09
CA GLU A 326 5.73 -16.27 6.86
C GLU A 326 6.62 -17.24 7.64
N GLU A 327 6.08 -18.41 8.03
CA GLU A 327 6.83 -19.45 8.74
C GLU A 327 8.07 -19.93 7.96
N TYR A 328 8.08 -19.80 6.63
CA TYR A 328 9.18 -20.25 5.79
C TYR A 328 10.36 -19.27 5.76
N PHE A 329 10.19 -18.05 6.28
CA PHE A 329 11.28 -17.07 6.39
C PHE A 329 12.31 -17.44 7.47
N GLU A 330 11.94 -18.33 8.39
CA GLU A 330 12.75 -18.73 9.54
C GLU A 330 13.17 -20.21 9.53
N LYS A 331 12.85 -20.97 8.46
CA LYS A 331 13.09 -22.42 8.35
C LYS A 331 14.50 -22.81 7.86
N GLU A 332 15.52 -22.04 8.26
CA GLU A 332 16.94 -22.30 7.93
C GLU A 332 17.29 -22.37 6.44
N GLY A 333 16.41 -21.87 5.57
CA GLY A 333 16.60 -21.79 4.13
C GLY A 333 16.58 -20.36 3.61
N VAL A 334 16.46 -20.21 2.30
CA VAL A 334 16.28 -18.91 1.63
C VAL A 334 14.87 -18.87 1.06
N ALA A 335 14.15 -17.77 1.26
CA ALA A 335 12.86 -17.54 0.61
C ALA A 335 13.04 -16.60 -0.60
N VAL A 336 12.58 -17.04 -1.78
CA VAL A 336 12.45 -16.20 -2.97
C VAL A 336 10.98 -16.11 -3.33
N ILE A 337 10.42 -14.92 -3.25
CA ILE A 337 8.99 -14.65 -3.35
C ILE A 337 8.74 -13.85 -4.63
N GLU A 338 8.11 -14.46 -5.62
CA GLU A 338 7.63 -13.78 -6.82
C GLU A 338 6.27 -13.16 -6.58
N TRP A 339 6.06 -11.94 -7.08
CA TRP A 339 4.86 -11.13 -6.85
C TRP A 339 4.71 -10.75 -5.37
N ALA A 340 5.84 -10.46 -4.71
CA ALA A 340 5.90 -10.21 -3.27
C ALA A 340 4.98 -9.06 -2.81
N GLU A 341 4.60 -8.15 -3.72
CA GLU A 341 3.59 -7.13 -3.48
C GLU A 341 2.25 -7.69 -2.96
N ASN A 342 1.89 -8.91 -3.35
CA ASN A 342 0.63 -9.54 -2.95
C ASN A 342 0.61 -10.03 -1.49
N ILE A 343 1.79 -10.23 -0.89
CA ILE A 343 1.93 -10.64 0.51
C ILE A 343 2.77 -9.63 1.31
N ALA A 344 2.76 -8.37 0.92
CA ALA A 344 3.59 -7.33 1.54
C ALA A 344 3.40 -7.23 3.07
N HIS A 345 2.21 -7.56 3.57
CA HIS A 345 1.88 -7.59 5.00
C HIS A 345 2.56 -8.73 5.78
N LEU A 346 3.01 -9.79 5.10
CA LEU A 346 3.72 -10.94 5.71
C LEU A 346 5.24 -10.77 5.67
N LEU A 347 5.78 -9.91 4.78
CA LEU A 347 7.23 -9.78 4.62
C LEU A 347 7.91 -9.31 5.93
N PRO A 348 9.11 -9.82 6.25
CA PRO A 348 9.81 -9.42 7.47
C PRO A 348 10.30 -7.97 7.38
N ASP A 349 10.68 -7.38 8.52
CA ASP A 349 11.23 -6.00 8.59
C ASP A 349 12.46 -5.78 7.68
N SER A 350 13.19 -6.86 7.33
CA SER A 350 14.35 -6.78 6.44
C SER A 350 14.36 -7.89 5.38
N TYR A 351 14.44 -7.46 4.12
CA TYR A 351 14.54 -8.33 2.94
C TYR A 351 15.37 -7.65 1.84
N LEU A 352 15.82 -8.44 0.85
CA LEU A 352 16.36 -7.91 -0.41
C LEU A 352 15.19 -7.71 -1.39
N GLY A 353 14.83 -6.46 -1.65
CA GLY A 353 13.86 -6.10 -2.67
C GLY A 353 14.49 -6.08 -4.05
N ILE A 354 13.85 -6.70 -5.05
CA ILE A 354 14.29 -6.66 -6.44
C ILE A 354 13.09 -6.39 -7.35
N GLU A 355 13.06 -5.20 -7.92
CA GLU A 355 12.05 -4.79 -8.89
C GLU A 355 12.61 -4.96 -10.31
N ILE A 356 11.85 -5.62 -11.19
CA ILE A 356 12.25 -5.87 -12.58
C ILE A 356 11.24 -5.18 -13.52
N LYS A 357 11.70 -4.13 -14.21
CA LYS A 357 10.90 -3.41 -15.22
C LYS A 357 11.28 -3.83 -16.63
N ASN A 358 10.27 -4.08 -17.47
CA ASN A 358 10.49 -4.34 -18.89
C ASN A 358 10.73 -3.03 -19.65
N LEU A 359 11.87 -2.91 -20.35
CA LEU A 359 12.22 -1.74 -21.16
C LEU A 359 12.05 -1.98 -22.66
N GLY A 360 11.48 -3.12 -23.06
CA GLY A 360 11.30 -3.55 -24.45
C GLY A 360 12.31 -4.61 -24.89
N GLY A 361 11.86 -5.55 -25.73
CA GLY A 361 12.67 -6.68 -26.19
C GLY A 361 13.21 -7.51 -25.02
N THR A 362 14.52 -7.72 -24.99
CA THR A 362 15.23 -8.42 -23.90
C THR A 362 15.75 -7.49 -22.81
N LYS A 363 15.59 -6.17 -22.96
CA LYS A 363 16.11 -5.18 -22.02
C LYS A 363 15.22 -5.10 -20.78
N ARG A 364 15.84 -5.11 -19.59
CA ARG A 364 15.21 -4.94 -18.28
C ARG A 364 15.98 -3.91 -17.47
N ALA A 365 15.27 -3.09 -16.71
CA ALA A 365 15.86 -2.38 -15.58
C ALA A 365 15.61 -3.22 -14.33
N VAL A 366 16.68 -3.56 -13.61
CA VAL A 366 16.60 -4.27 -12.34
C VAL A 366 17.07 -3.34 -11.23
N ARG A 367 16.20 -3.13 -10.27
CA ARG A 367 16.44 -2.27 -9.12
C ARG A 367 16.51 -3.12 -7.86
N LEU A 368 17.62 -3.07 -7.15
CA LEU A 368 17.84 -3.74 -5.89
C LEU A 368 17.73 -2.75 -4.73
N SER A 369 17.09 -3.14 -3.64
CA SER A 369 16.98 -2.36 -2.41
C SER A 369 17.14 -3.23 -1.17
N GLY A 370 17.72 -2.68 -0.11
CA GLY A 370 17.92 -3.36 1.16
C GLY A 370 18.21 -2.38 2.29
N ASN A 371 17.75 -2.73 3.49
CA ASN A 371 17.81 -1.91 4.70
C ASN A 371 18.55 -2.61 5.86
N ASN A 372 19.37 -3.61 5.54
CA ASN A 372 20.14 -4.38 6.51
C ASN A 372 21.54 -4.66 5.92
N PRO A 373 22.61 -4.58 6.73
CA PRO A 373 23.99 -4.80 6.25
C PRO A 373 24.18 -6.10 5.47
N LYS A 374 23.42 -7.16 5.80
CA LYS A 374 23.50 -8.43 5.07
C LYS A 374 23.01 -8.32 3.62
N TYR A 375 22.04 -7.45 3.34
CA TYR A 375 21.52 -7.20 2.00
C TYR A 375 22.31 -6.09 1.27
N GLU A 376 22.77 -5.07 2.00
CA GLU A 376 23.66 -4.02 1.45
C GLU A 376 24.91 -4.62 0.83
N LYS A 377 25.55 -5.56 1.53
CA LYS A 377 26.70 -6.32 1.00
C LYS A 377 26.40 -7.02 -0.32
N ILE A 378 25.18 -7.54 -0.50
CA ILE A 378 24.76 -8.15 -1.76
C ILE A 378 24.64 -7.06 -2.83
N ILE A 379 23.97 -5.95 -2.53
CA ILE A 379 23.77 -4.83 -3.47
C ILE A 379 25.11 -4.24 -3.94
N GLU A 380 26.09 -4.10 -3.04
CA GLU A 380 27.46 -3.66 -3.35
C GLU A 380 28.22 -4.62 -4.26
N SER A 381 28.02 -5.93 -4.08
CA SER A 381 28.78 -6.96 -4.79
C SER A 381 28.30 -7.22 -6.23
N VAL A 382 27.10 -6.76 -6.58
CA VAL A 382 26.44 -7.07 -7.86
C VAL A 382 26.97 -6.19 -9.01
N ILE A 383 27.99 -5.37 -8.74
CA ILE A 383 28.66 -4.47 -9.71
C ILE A 383 29.58 -5.24 -10.66
N VAL A 384 29.55 -4.83 -11.94
CA VAL A 384 30.60 -5.04 -12.94
C VAL A 384 31.39 -3.76 -13.07
#